data_AF-A0A957MDM3-F1
#
_entry.id   AF-A0A957MDM3-F1
#
_cell.length_a   1.000
_cell.length_b   1.000
_cell.length_c   1.000
_cell.angle_alpha   90.00
_cell.angle_beta   90.00
_cell.angle_gamma   90.00
#
_symmetry.space_group_name_H-M   'P 1'
#
loop_
_entity.id
_entity.type
_entity.pdbx_description
1 polymer ?
#
loop_
_entity_poly.entity_id
_entity_poly.type
_entity_poly.pdbx_seq_one_letter_code
_entity_poly.pdbx_strand_id
1 'polypeptide(L)'
;SRYLSSLDWRPVRLRPQAELRALVVVADPANPATWGVAEIDAAKEVAAARAGLGEIPVTELATRGEVTLANLAAHLRDGYDIVYLVAHGALADGEPHILLEEADGSGTWTPGRELVTRIYELQERPRLVVLVSCQSAGSGDEPTTQDDGVLAALGPRLAEAGVPAVIAMQGNLTMQTAAEFMPVFFSELRRDGQVDRAMSVARGAVRERPDWWMPVLFMRLRSGRIGYKPGFGDEREGLRKWPALLRNIEAGRCTPIVGPGASEWLLGSRREIAARWAADFGYPMDPNGNESLPQVAQYLAVDQDVMFMRDELDRQIIGEVVRRYGEWLPPALAAASPDELVSAAAALAQSQAGMAIFHTLARLPLPIYVTTNPGNLLSNALREVEVTVNGQHRCKEPVVEVCRWNDSLATLPSIFEEDRDYRPSVERPLVFHLFGRLDEPES
;
A
#
# COMPACT_ATOMS: atom_id res chain seq x y z
N SER A 1 -4.76 -1.24 23.75
CA SER A 1 -4.65 -0.18 22.72
C SER A 1 -5.50 1.00 23.16
N ARG A 2 -5.10 2.22 22.80
CA ARG A 2 -5.95 3.42 22.89
C ARG A 2 -6.35 3.81 21.47
N TYR A 3 -7.65 3.95 21.24
CA TYR A 3 -8.17 4.38 19.93
C TYR A 3 -8.39 5.89 19.97
N LEU A 4 -7.71 6.59 19.08
CA LEU A 4 -7.81 8.05 18.95
C LEU A 4 -8.52 8.40 17.65
N SER A 5 -9.39 9.40 17.71
CA SER A 5 -9.93 10.05 16.52
C SER A 5 -8.83 10.88 15.87
N SER A 6 -8.65 10.74 14.56
CA SER A 6 -7.79 11.62 13.77
C SER A 6 -8.67 12.34 12.74
N LEU A 7 -8.38 13.61 12.50
CA LEU A 7 -8.96 14.36 11.37
C LEU A 7 -8.36 13.88 10.03
N ASP A 8 -7.30 13.07 10.06
CA ASP A 8 -6.83 12.33 8.89
C ASP A 8 -7.69 11.08 8.70
N TRP A 9 -8.64 11.19 7.79
CA TRP A 9 -9.50 10.08 7.45
C TRP A 9 -8.80 9.08 6.50
N ARG A 10 -7.62 9.37 5.93
CA ARG A 10 -7.03 8.59 4.81
C ARG A 10 -7.03 7.08 5.08
N PRO A 11 -7.59 6.25 4.16
CA PRO A 11 -7.73 4.83 4.38
C PRO A 11 -6.34 4.20 4.47
N VAL A 12 -6.11 3.45 5.54
CA VAL A 12 -4.82 2.79 5.75
C VAL A 12 -4.75 1.54 4.89
N ARG A 13 -3.94 1.61 3.83
CA ARG A 13 -3.77 0.50 2.89
C ARG A 13 -2.67 -0.43 3.37
N LEU A 14 -3.03 -1.70 3.57
CA LEU A 14 -2.07 -2.75 3.88
C LEU A 14 -1.13 -2.96 2.68
N ARG A 15 0.17 -3.11 2.94
CA ARG A 15 1.14 -3.59 1.95
C ARG A 15 1.40 -5.09 2.11
N PRO A 16 1.79 -5.80 1.04
CA PRO A 16 2.40 -7.11 1.18
C PRO A 16 3.52 -7.06 2.20
N GLN A 17 3.56 -8.01 3.12
CA GLN A 17 4.53 -8.00 4.21
C GLN A 17 5.99 -8.02 3.71
N ALA A 18 6.23 -8.69 2.57
CA ALA A 18 7.53 -8.75 1.89
C ALA A 18 7.96 -7.41 1.26
N GLU A 19 7.04 -6.45 1.08
CA GLU A 19 7.32 -5.14 0.49
C GLU A 19 7.45 -4.03 1.55
N LEU A 20 7.33 -4.37 2.84
CA LEU A 20 7.49 -3.39 3.91
C LEU A 20 8.93 -2.89 3.95
N ARG A 21 9.12 -1.59 4.15
CA ARG A 21 10.44 -0.97 4.36
C ARG A 21 10.49 -0.26 5.70
N ALA A 22 11.62 -0.35 6.39
CA ALA A 22 11.82 0.29 7.68
C ALA A 22 12.92 1.37 7.63
N LEU A 23 12.67 2.49 8.31
CA LEU A 23 13.67 3.48 8.66
C LEU A 23 13.98 3.35 10.15
N VAL A 24 15.23 3.01 10.47
CA VAL A 24 15.74 2.94 11.84
C VAL A 24 16.55 4.20 12.11
N VAL A 25 16.11 4.98 13.10
CA VAL A 25 16.68 6.28 13.46
C VAL A 25 17.17 6.20 14.90
N VAL A 26 18.44 6.47 15.14
CA VAL A 26 19.02 6.41 16.50
C VAL A 26 19.87 7.65 16.74
N ALA A 27 19.42 8.54 17.61
CA ALA A 27 20.19 9.72 18.01
C ALA A 27 21.17 9.38 19.15
N ASP A 28 22.46 9.56 18.91
CA ASP A 28 23.56 9.36 19.86
C ASP A 28 24.49 10.59 19.86
N PRO A 29 24.03 11.71 20.48
CA PRO A 29 24.78 12.96 20.50
C PRO A 29 26.08 12.82 21.31
N ALA A 30 27.12 13.55 20.94
CA ALA A 30 28.45 13.49 21.59
C ALA A 30 28.47 13.98 23.05
N ASN A 31 27.44 14.71 23.50
CA ASN A 31 27.40 15.40 24.78
C ASN A 31 26.14 15.08 25.62
N PRO A 32 25.82 13.79 25.88
CA PRO A 32 24.62 13.41 26.62
C PRO A 32 24.64 13.94 28.07
N ALA A 33 25.84 14.06 28.66
CA ALA A 33 26.03 14.60 30.01
C ALA A 33 25.58 16.06 30.16
N THR A 34 25.67 16.88 29.10
CA THR A 34 25.16 18.26 29.10
C THR A 34 23.66 18.31 29.36
N TRP A 35 22.95 17.26 28.94
CA TRP A 35 21.49 17.16 29.02
C TRP A 35 21.02 16.25 30.17
N GLY A 36 21.94 15.68 30.96
CA GLY A 36 21.62 14.78 32.06
C GLY A 36 20.99 13.47 31.62
N VAL A 37 21.24 13.03 30.38
CA VAL A 37 20.71 11.79 29.82
C VAL A 37 21.80 10.71 29.75
N ALA A 38 21.39 9.45 29.69
CA ALA A 38 22.31 8.32 29.52
C ALA A 38 22.89 8.29 28.09
N GLU A 39 24.03 7.64 27.91
CA GLU A 39 24.59 7.41 26.57
C GLU A 39 23.79 6.32 25.84
N ILE A 40 23.54 6.52 24.54
CA ILE A 40 22.88 5.53 23.67
C ILE A 40 23.95 4.94 22.76
N ASP A 41 24.11 3.61 22.77
CA ASP A 41 25.00 2.95 21.81
C ASP A 41 24.25 2.77 20.48
N ALA A 42 24.43 3.72 19.55
CA ALA A 42 23.74 3.72 18.27
C ALA A 42 23.94 2.42 17.48
N ALA A 43 25.18 1.90 17.46
CA ALA A 43 25.49 0.67 16.73
C ALA A 43 24.75 -0.54 17.31
N LYS A 44 24.66 -0.62 18.65
CA LYS A 44 23.93 -1.68 19.34
C LYS A 44 22.42 -1.60 19.11
N GLU A 45 21.84 -0.40 19.17
CA GLU A 45 20.40 -0.20 18.97
C GLU A 45 20.00 -0.49 17.51
N VAL A 46 20.80 -0.04 16.55
CA VAL A 46 20.61 -0.37 15.13
C VAL A 46 20.69 -1.89 14.90
N ALA A 47 21.70 -2.56 15.48
CA ALA A 47 21.84 -4.00 15.36
C ALA A 47 20.64 -4.76 15.97
N ALA A 48 20.14 -4.31 17.13
CA ALA A 48 18.97 -4.89 17.78
C ALA A 48 17.69 -4.69 16.94
N ALA A 49 17.47 -3.48 16.40
CA ALA A 49 16.34 -3.18 15.54
C ALA A 49 16.38 -4.03 14.25
N ARG A 50 17.55 -4.10 13.60
CA ARG A 50 17.77 -4.93 12.41
C ARG A 50 17.51 -6.41 12.68
N ALA A 51 17.95 -6.93 13.82
CA ALA A 51 17.69 -8.32 14.21
C ALA A 51 16.18 -8.59 14.41
N GLY A 52 15.45 -7.66 15.04
CA GLY A 52 14.00 -7.78 15.23
C GLY A 52 13.22 -7.71 13.91
N LEU A 53 13.54 -6.74 13.06
CA LEU A 53 12.93 -6.50 11.74
C LEU A 53 13.29 -7.60 10.72
N GLY A 54 14.42 -8.28 10.90
CA GLY A 54 14.91 -9.39 10.08
C GLY A 54 14.93 -9.11 8.59
N GLU A 55 14.07 -9.76 7.80
CA GLU A 55 14.07 -9.66 6.33
C GLU A 55 13.47 -8.36 5.79
N ILE A 56 12.80 -7.55 6.63
CA ILE A 56 12.31 -6.22 6.22
C ILE A 56 13.52 -5.34 5.88
N PRO A 57 13.62 -4.78 4.65
CA PRO A 57 14.69 -3.86 4.28
C PRO A 57 14.77 -2.67 5.25
N VAL A 58 15.96 -2.46 5.82
CA VAL A 58 16.25 -1.38 6.78
C VAL A 58 17.16 -0.34 6.15
N THR A 59 16.71 0.91 6.11
CA THR A 59 17.56 2.09 5.98
C THR A 59 17.90 2.61 7.37
N GLU A 60 19.17 2.97 7.60
CA GLU A 60 19.67 3.45 8.89
C GLU A 60 19.97 4.95 8.83
N LEU A 61 19.50 5.69 9.83
CA LEU A 61 19.89 7.07 10.11
C LEU A 61 20.39 7.13 11.57
N ALA A 62 21.66 6.76 11.75
CA ALA A 62 22.28 6.58 13.06
C ALA A 62 23.74 7.05 13.12
N THR A 63 24.23 7.69 12.05
CA THR A 63 25.56 8.31 12.05
C THR A 63 25.50 9.59 12.85
N ARG A 64 26.42 9.74 13.81
CA ARG A 64 26.53 10.96 14.60
C ARG A 64 26.77 12.19 13.70
N GLY A 65 26.02 13.26 13.94
CA GLY A 65 25.99 14.48 13.13
C GLY A 65 24.97 14.42 11.99
N GLU A 66 24.42 13.24 11.68
CA GLU A 66 23.44 13.06 10.60
C GLU A 66 22.01 12.95 11.12
N VAL A 67 21.77 12.65 12.40
CA VAL A 67 20.44 12.43 12.99
C VAL A 67 19.76 13.76 13.34
N THR A 68 19.77 14.68 12.36
CA THR A 68 19.13 15.98 12.44
C THR A 68 17.65 15.87 12.03
N LEU A 69 16.82 16.81 12.49
CA LEU A 69 15.42 16.89 12.04
C LEU A 69 15.31 17.03 10.51
N ALA A 70 16.22 17.78 9.88
CA ALA A 70 16.23 18.00 8.44
C ALA A 70 16.49 16.70 7.67
N ASN A 71 17.48 15.91 8.10
CA ASN A 71 17.80 14.63 7.47
C ASN A 71 16.72 13.59 7.72
N LEU A 72 16.13 13.55 8.93
CA LEU A 72 14.98 12.71 9.21
C LEU A 72 13.81 13.03 8.29
N ALA A 73 13.48 14.31 8.13
CA ALA A 73 12.42 14.76 7.22
C ALA A 73 12.72 14.42 5.75
N ALA A 74 13.98 14.51 5.33
CA ALA A 74 14.41 14.13 3.98
C ALA A 74 14.18 12.62 3.74
N HIS A 75 14.65 11.75 4.64
CA HIS A 75 14.43 10.31 4.53
C HIS A 75 12.95 9.96 4.53
N LEU A 76 12.14 10.57 5.41
CA LEU A 76 10.71 10.29 5.47
C LEU A 76 9.98 10.51 4.12
N ARG A 77 10.49 11.39 3.25
CA ARG A 77 9.94 11.61 1.89
C ARG A 77 10.22 10.46 0.92
N ASP A 78 11.22 9.62 1.17
CA ASP A 78 11.55 8.44 0.34
C ASP A 78 10.55 7.28 0.51
N GLY A 79 9.64 7.40 1.47
CA GLY A 79 8.56 6.45 1.74
C GLY A 79 9.01 5.23 2.54
N TYR A 80 8.55 5.14 3.80
CA TYR A 80 8.78 4.02 4.70
C TYR A 80 7.48 3.55 5.34
N ASP A 81 7.37 2.25 5.62
CA ASP A 81 6.22 1.63 6.27
C ASP A 81 6.35 1.64 7.79
N ILE A 82 7.57 1.44 8.27
CA ILE A 82 7.91 1.38 9.69
C ILE A 82 8.98 2.43 9.96
N VAL A 83 8.76 3.29 10.96
CA VAL A 83 9.79 4.18 11.50
C VAL A 83 10.06 3.76 12.94
N TYR A 84 11.29 3.38 13.24
CA TYR A 84 11.74 3.05 14.59
C TYR A 84 12.71 4.13 15.05
N LEU A 85 12.26 4.99 15.97
CA LEU A 85 13.03 6.13 16.47
C LEU A 85 13.47 5.87 17.91
N VAL A 86 14.78 5.83 18.12
CA VAL A 86 15.43 5.77 19.43
C VAL A 86 16.08 7.13 19.69
N ALA A 87 15.61 7.80 20.73
CA ALA A 87 16.13 9.10 21.13
C ALA A 87 15.71 9.39 22.58
N HIS A 88 16.38 10.33 23.24
CA HIS A 88 15.86 10.83 24.51
C HIS A 88 14.62 11.70 24.29
N GLY A 89 13.69 11.63 25.23
CA GLY A 89 12.46 12.40 25.23
C GLY A 89 12.29 13.13 26.57
N ALA A 90 11.68 14.31 26.51
CA ALA A 90 11.28 15.08 27.68
C ALA A 90 9.93 15.74 27.42
N LEU A 91 9.15 15.96 28.48
CA LEU A 91 7.95 16.79 28.42
C LEU A 91 8.22 18.07 29.21
N ALA A 92 8.27 19.21 28.52
CA ALA A 92 8.52 20.52 29.12
C ALA A 92 7.33 21.45 28.81
N ASP A 93 6.69 21.98 29.85
CA ASP A 93 5.51 22.87 29.73
C ASP A 93 4.38 22.31 28.86
N GLY A 94 4.15 20.99 28.91
CA GLY A 94 3.15 20.31 28.08
C GLY A 94 3.54 20.17 26.60
N GLU A 95 4.78 20.49 26.22
CA GLU A 95 5.32 20.29 24.88
C GLU A 95 6.36 19.15 24.89
N PRO A 96 6.15 18.09 24.09
CA PRO A 96 7.10 17.00 23.99
C PRO A 96 8.33 17.47 23.23
N HIS A 97 9.51 17.13 23.71
CA HIS A 97 10.79 17.39 23.05
C HIS A 97 11.53 16.07 22.83
N ILE A 98 12.27 16.00 21.72
CA ILE A 98 13.12 14.87 21.36
C ILE A 98 14.54 15.40 21.22
N LEU A 99 15.50 14.74 21.86
CA LEU A 99 16.90 15.08 21.71
C LEU A 99 17.41 14.48 20.39
N LEU A 100 17.58 15.33 19.38
CA LEU A 100 18.18 14.99 18.10
C LEU A 100 19.60 15.57 18.04
N GLU A 101 20.26 15.41 16.90
CA GLU A 101 21.62 15.90 16.70
C GLU A 101 21.64 17.18 15.85
N GLU A 102 22.67 17.98 16.03
CA GLU A 102 23.13 19.02 15.10
C GLU A 102 24.20 18.45 14.16
N ALA A 103 24.53 19.17 13.09
CA ALA A 103 25.51 18.74 12.10
C ALA A 103 26.94 18.54 12.65
N ASP A 104 27.24 19.13 13.83
CA ASP A 104 28.51 18.94 14.54
C ASP A 104 28.51 17.71 15.47
N GLY A 105 27.39 16.97 15.53
CA GLY A 105 27.21 15.79 16.38
C GLY A 105 26.82 16.10 17.83
N SER A 106 26.61 17.37 18.19
CA SER A 106 26.06 17.75 19.49
C SER A 106 24.55 17.54 19.56
N GLY A 107 24.01 17.32 20.76
CA GLY A 107 22.58 17.14 20.98
C GLY A 107 21.82 18.46 21.06
N THR A 108 20.61 18.48 20.52
CA THR A 108 19.69 19.62 20.51
C THR A 108 18.25 19.18 20.83
N TRP A 109 17.60 19.85 21.78
CA TRP A 109 16.20 19.57 22.10
C TRP A 109 15.30 20.11 21.01
N THR A 110 14.73 19.21 20.21
CA THR A 110 13.82 19.55 19.11
C THR A 110 12.37 19.45 19.61
N PRO A 111 11.54 20.49 19.43
CA PRO A 111 10.12 20.40 19.73
C PRO A 111 9.44 19.32 18.89
N GLY A 112 8.72 18.41 19.54
CA GLY A 112 8.06 17.27 18.93
C GLY A 112 7.02 17.68 17.88
N ARG A 113 6.40 18.86 18.02
CA ARG A 113 5.51 19.43 17.00
C ARG A 113 6.17 19.56 15.62
N GLU A 114 7.48 19.79 15.56
CA GLU A 114 8.18 19.92 14.28
C GLU A 114 8.19 18.57 13.55
N LEU A 115 8.49 17.47 14.25
CA LEU A 115 8.41 16.12 13.69
C LEU A 115 6.98 15.76 13.26
N VAL A 116 5.99 16.12 14.07
CA VAL A 116 4.56 15.89 13.77
C VAL A 116 4.18 16.62 12.46
N THR A 117 4.57 17.88 12.31
CA THR A 117 4.36 18.66 11.08
C THR A 117 5.01 17.98 9.87
N ARG A 118 6.28 17.55 9.99
CA ARG A 118 6.98 16.86 8.89
C ARG A 118 6.30 15.56 8.47
N ILE A 119 5.76 14.79 9.41
CA ILE A 119 5.01 13.56 9.10
C ILE A 119 3.64 13.88 8.48
N TYR A 120 2.96 14.92 8.97
CA TYR A 120 1.68 15.36 8.41
C TYR A 120 1.82 15.83 6.94
N GLU A 121 2.93 16.48 6.59
CA GLU A 121 3.23 16.93 5.22
C GLU A 121 3.48 15.78 4.22
N LEU A 122 3.64 14.53 4.67
CA LEU A 122 3.90 13.40 3.77
C LEU A 122 2.64 12.96 3.03
N GLN A 123 2.81 12.67 1.73
CA GLN A 123 1.81 12.00 0.89
C GLN A 123 1.49 10.61 1.45
N GLU A 124 2.51 9.77 1.64
CA GLU A 124 2.41 8.49 2.33
C GLU A 124 3.06 8.58 3.71
N ARG A 125 2.26 8.55 4.78
CA ARG A 125 2.79 8.46 6.16
C ARG A 125 3.20 7.01 6.47
N PRO A 126 4.17 6.82 7.40
CA PRO A 126 4.46 5.51 7.94
C PRO A 126 3.22 4.84 8.51
N ARG A 127 3.13 3.52 8.32
CA ARG A 127 2.03 2.69 8.84
C ARG A 127 2.21 2.38 10.32
N LEU A 128 3.46 2.32 10.76
CA LEU A 128 3.85 2.14 12.15
C LEU A 128 4.97 3.11 12.49
N VAL A 129 4.80 3.89 13.56
CA VAL A 129 5.91 4.60 14.22
C VAL A 129 6.12 3.98 15.59
N VAL A 130 7.37 3.65 15.92
CA VAL A 130 7.77 3.12 17.23
C VAL A 130 8.72 4.13 17.85
N LEU A 131 8.28 4.77 18.93
CA LEU A 131 9.03 5.74 19.69
C LEU A 131 9.63 5.05 20.91
N VAL A 132 10.93 4.83 20.89
CA VAL A 132 11.71 4.43 22.06
C VAL A 132 12.35 5.68 22.66
N SER A 133 11.48 6.59 23.09
CA SER A 133 11.85 7.80 23.83
C SER A 133 11.03 7.91 25.10
N CYS A 134 11.69 8.30 26.18
CA CYS A 134 11.07 8.48 27.50
C CYS A 134 9.90 9.45 27.41
N GLN A 135 8.80 9.13 28.11
CA GLN A 135 7.59 9.97 28.21
C GLN A 135 6.89 10.30 26.88
N SER A 136 7.17 9.57 25.79
CA SER A 136 6.51 9.78 24.49
C SER A 136 5.00 9.49 24.48
N ALA A 137 4.47 8.83 25.50
CA ALA A 137 3.03 8.64 25.75
C ALA A 137 2.52 9.36 27.02
N GLY A 138 3.31 10.29 27.58
CA GLY A 138 3.00 11.06 28.80
C GLY A 138 3.72 10.57 30.07
N SER A 139 3.62 11.35 31.15
CA SER A 139 4.30 11.11 32.44
C SER A 139 3.66 9.99 33.28
N GLY A 140 2.36 9.74 33.13
CA GLY A 140 1.61 8.72 33.88
C GLY A 140 1.15 9.14 35.28
N ASP A 141 1.47 10.36 35.74
CA ASP A 141 1.28 10.82 37.12
C ASP A 141 0.05 11.74 37.37
N GLU A 142 -0.92 11.83 36.44
CA GLU A 142 -2.13 12.64 36.67
C GLU A 142 -3.38 11.78 36.95
N PRO A 143 -3.77 11.62 38.23
CA PRO A 143 -5.15 11.36 38.60
C PRO A 143 -5.90 12.70 38.59
N THR A 144 -6.97 12.77 37.80
CA THR A 144 -8.05 13.76 37.94
C THR A 144 -7.71 15.24 37.69
N THR A 145 -7.49 15.66 36.44
CA THR A 145 -8.03 16.92 35.85
C THR A 145 -7.60 17.05 34.38
N GLN A 146 -8.58 17.16 33.47
CA GLN A 146 -8.48 17.54 32.04
C GLN A 146 -7.60 16.65 31.13
N ASP A 147 -8.19 16.20 30.01
CA ASP A 147 -7.60 15.28 29.01
C ASP A 147 -6.31 15.77 28.30
N ASP A 148 -5.75 16.92 28.69
CA ASP A 148 -4.66 17.61 27.99
C ASP A 148 -3.27 16.96 28.20
N GLY A 149 -2.99 16.35 29.36
CA GLY A 149 -1.66 15.82 29.69
C GLY A 149 -1.25 14.56 28.90
N VAL A 150 -2.21 13.73 28.49
CA VAL A 150 -1.96 12.54 27.65
C VAL A 150 -1.90 12.93 26.18
N LEU A 151 -2.80 13.81 25.71
CA LEU A 151 -2.85 14.28 24.32
C LEU A 151 -1.68 15.20 23.94
N ALA A 152 -1.05 15.84 24.93
CA ALA A 152 0.17 16.60 24.76
C ALA A 152 1.37 15.75 24.29
N ALA A 153 1.38 14.45 24.59
CA ALA A 153 2.51 13.59 24.30
C ALA A 153 2.70 13.34 22.79
N LEU A 154 3.93 13.03 22.39
CA LEU A 154 4.30 12.85 20.99
C LEU A 154 3.51 11.72 20.30
N GLY A 155 3.27 10.60 20.99
CA GLY A 155 2.56 9.43 20.46
C GLY A 155 1.15 9.76 19.96
N PRO A 156 0.27 10.31 20.81
CA PRO A 156 -1.07 10.80 20.42
C PRO A 156 -1.03 11.81 19.28
N ARG A 157 -0.15 12.82 19.34
CA ARG A 157 -0.02 13.83 18.28
C ARG A 157 0.34 13.23 16.92
N LEU A 158 1.19 12.19 16.88
CA LEU A 158 1.49 11.46 15.65
C LEU A 158 0.29 10.65 15.13
N ALA A 159 -0.47 10.03 16.03
CA ALA A 159 -1.68 9.32 15.66
C ALA A 159 -2.75 10.28 15.09
N GLU A 160 -2.90 11.45 15.71
CA GLU A 160 -3.78 12.54 15.24
C GLU A 160 -3.33 13.13 13.91
N ALA A 161 -2.02 13.27 13.69
CA ALA A 161 -1.44 13.64 12.39
C ALA A 161 -1.57 12.57 11.30
N GLY A 162 -2.17 11.42 11.62
CA GLY A 162 -2.59 10.43 10.65
C GLY A 162 -1.77 9.16 10.60
N VAL A 163 -0.77 9.00 11.48
CA VAL A 163 -0.04 7.73 11.60
C VAL A 163 -1.01 6.62 12.07
N PRO A 164 -1.16 5.52 11.33
CA PRO A 164 -2.17 4.49 11.64
C PRO A 164 -1.97 3.78 12.98
N ALA A 165 -0.71 3.53 13.35
CA ALA A 165 -0.32 2.91 14.61
C ALA A 165 0.95 3.57 15.13
N VAL A 166 0.93 3.96 16.40
CA VAL A 166 2.07 4.55 17.11
C VAL A 166 2.30 3.78 18.40
N ILE A 167 3.50 3.26 18.58
CA ILE A 167 3.97 2.73 19.87
C ILE A 167 4.79 3.82 20.53
N ALA A 168 4.46 4.14 21.77
CA ALA A 168 5.14 5.15 22.56
C ALA A 168 5.23 4.71 24.02
N MET A 169 6.14 5.28 24.80
CA MET A 169 6.43 4.88 26.18
C MET A 169 5.75 5.82 27.18
N GLN A 170 4.90 5.27 28.06
CA GLN A 170 4.41 6.00 29.23
C GLN A 170 5.50 5.99 30.30
N GLY A 171 6.06 7.14 30.64
CA GLY A 171 7.20 7.23 31.56
C GLY A 171 8.52 6.70 31.00
N ASN A 172 9.41 6.26 31.91
CA ASN A 172 10.78 5.85 31.61
C ASN A 172 10.88 4.32 31.52
N LEU A 173 10.88 3.79 30.29
CA LEU A 173 11.14 2.38 30.05
C LEU A 173 12.62 2.07 30.30
N THR A 174 12.92 1.03 31.08
CA THR A 174 14.30 0.61 31.28
C THR A 174 14.88 -0.01 30.00
N MET A 175 16.18 0.23 29.76
CA MET A 175 16.87 -0.34 28.59
C MET A 175 16.79 -1.87 28.53
N GLN A 176 16.76 -2.53 29.69
CA GLN A 176 16.61 -3.98 29.76
C GLN A 176 15.20 -4.43 29.32
N THR A 177 14.14 -3.72 29.73
CA THR A 177 12.78 -4.01 29.24
C THR A 177 12.67 -3.79 27.74
N ALA A 178 13.27 -2.71 27.21
CA ALA A 178 13.29 -2.44 25.77
C ALA A 178 14.00 -3.57 24.99
N ALA A 179 15.16 -4.03 25.48
CA ALA A 179 15.95 -5.10 24.88
C ALA A 179 15.23 -6.47 24.86
N GLU A 180 14.36 -6.74 25.83
CA GLU A 180 13.55 -7.96 25.88
C GLU A 180 12.23 -7.81 25.09
N PHE A 181 11.63 -6.61 25.10
CA PHE A 181 10.34 -6.33 24.48
C PHE A 181 10.41 -6.23 22.95
N MET A 182 11.36 -5.45 22.41
CA MET A 182 11.39 -5.10 20.99
C MET A 182 11.62 -6.30 20.06
N PRO A 183 12.54 -7.25 20.36
CA PRO A 183 12.70 -8.43 19.53
C PRO A 183 11.43 -9.29 19.45
N VAL A 184 10.72 -9.45 20.57
CA VAL A 184 9.46 -10.21 20.61
C VAL A 184 8.38 -9.48 19.81
N PHE A 185 8.25 -8.16 20.00
CA PHE A 185 7.30 -7.36 19.25
C PHE A 185 7.51 -7.47 17.73
N PHE A 186 8.72 -7.25 17.23
CA PHE A 186 8.99 -7.32 15.80
C PHE A 186 8.87 -8.75 15.24
N SER A 187 9.27 -9.77 16.00
CA SER A 187 9.06 -11.17 15.62
C SER A 187 7.57 -11.48 15.42
N GLU A 188 6.72 -11.05 16.36
CA GLU A 188 5.28 -11.26 16.27
C GLU A 188 4.61 -10.40 15.20
N LEU A 189 5.08 -9.17 15.00
CA LEU A 189 4.62 -8.32 13.91
C LEU A 189 4.87 -8.97 12.54
N ARG A 190 6.03 -9.62 12.36
CA ARG A 190 6.37 -10.36 11.12
C ARG A 190 5.52 -11.61 10.91
N ARG A 191 4.91 -12.15 11.96
CA ARG A 191 4.09 -13.35 11.87
C ARG A 191 2.83 -13.12 11.06
N ASP A 192 2.15 -11.99 11.25
CA ASP A 192 0.84 -11.73 10.62
C ASP A 192 0.51 -10.25 10.37
N GLY A 193 1.41 -9.34 10.72
CA GLY A 193 1.25 -7.90 10.54
C GLY A 193 0.34 -7.22 11.57
N GLN A 194 -0.14 -7.95 12.59
CA GLN A 194 -1.11 -7.45 13.55
C GLN A 194 -0.42 -6.83 14.78
N VAL A 195 -0.49 -5.49 14.88
CA VAL A 195 0.27 -4.68 15.85
C VAL A 195 -0.21 -4.87 17.29
N ASP A 196 -1.52 -4.88 17.51
CA ASP A 196 -2.12 -5.04 18.84
C ASP A 196 -1.82 -6.42 19.44
N ARG A 197 -1.93 -7.49 18.64
CA ARG A 197 -1.53 -8.84 19.02
C ARG A 197 -0.03 -8.93 19.36
N ALA A 198 0.82 -8.36 18.50
CA ALA A 198 2.27 -8.33 18.73
C ALA A 198 2.63 -7.60 20.03
N MET A 199 1.98 -6.46 20.31
CA MET A 199 2.12 -5.73 21.57
C MET A 199 1.71 -6.58 22.78
N SER A 200 0.59 -7.30 22.72
CA SER A 200 0.13 -8.15 23.80
C SER A 200 1.12 -9.27 24.12
N VAL A 201 1.69 -9.93 23.11
CA VAL A 201 2.69 -10.98 23.29
C VAL A 201 4.00 -10.39 23.86
N ALA A 202 4.46 -9.27 23.32
CA ALA A 202 5.68 -8.61 23.78
C ALA A 202 5.58 -8.16 25.24
N ARG A 203 4.44 -7.58 25.66
CA ARG A 203 4.18 -7.26 27.09
C ARG A 203 4.18 -8.51 27.96
N GLY A 204 3.65 -9.62 27.44
CA GLY A 204 3.67 -10.91 28.14
C GLY A 204 5.08 -11.43 28.41
N ALA A 205 6.02 -11.21 27.48
CA ALA A 205 7.42 -11.62 27.63
C ALA A 205 8.16 -10.86 28.75
N VAL A 206 7.78 -9.61 28.99
CA VAL A 206 8.40 -8.76 30.03
C VAL A 206 7.51 -8.56 31.28
N ARG A 207 6.48 -9.40 31.47
CA ARG A 207 5.42 -9.21 32.47
C ARG A 207 5.91 -9.07 33.91
N GLU A 208 7.02 -9.72 34.25
CA GLU A 208 7.62 -9.69 35.60
C GLU A 208 8.43 -8.42 35.87
N ARG A 209 8.65 -7.57 34.86
CA ARG A 209 9.39 -6.31 35.00
C ARG A 209 8.46 -5.18 35.46
N PRO A 210 8.90 -4.26 36.34
CA PRO A 210 8.02 -3.23 36.92
C PRO A 210 7.43 -2.25 35.88
N ASP A 211 8.10 -2.10 34.73
CA ASP A 211 7.79 -1.20 33.62
C ASP A 211 7.15 -1.91 32.41
N TRP A 212 6.68 -3.17 32.57
CA TRP A 212 6.08 -3.97 31.48
C TRP A 212 4.90 -3.30 30.76
N TRP A 213 4.17 -2.42 31.47
CA TRP A 213 2.95 -1.76 31.01
C TRP A 213 3.21 -0.46 30.25
N MET A 214 4.44 0.07 30.32
CA MET A 214 4.82 1.37 29.78
C MET A 214 4.71 1.49 28.25
N PRO A 215 5.04 0.47 27.43
CA PRO A 215 4.84 0.57 25.98
C PRO A 215 3.36 0.61 25.64
N VAL A 216 2.85 1.75 25.18
CA VAL A 216 1.44 1.99 24.83
C VAL A 216 1.27 2.09 23.31
N LEU A 217 0.21 1.44 22.82
CA LEU A 217 -0.19 1.48 21.42
C LEU A 217 -1.38 2.43 21.23
N PHE A 218 -1.17 3.47 20.43
CA PHE A 218 -2.20 4.33 19.85
C PHE A 218 -2.49 3.86 18.43
N MET A 219 -3.75 3.66 18.06
CA MET A 219 -4.07 3.20 16.71
C MET A 219 -5.47 3.61 16.24
N ARG A 220 -5.63 3.72 14.92
CA ARG A 220 -6.94 3.89 14.25
C ARG A 220 -7.29 2.77 13.27
N LEU A 221 -6.49 1.70 13.27
CA LEU A 221 -6.68 0.52 12.43
C LEU A 221 -7.82 -0.36 12.93
N ARG A 222 -8.88 -0.54 12.14
CA ARG A 222 -9.96 -1.50 12.47
C ARG A 222 -9.46 -2.95 12.53
N SER A 223 -8.54 -3.33 11.64
CA SER A 223 -8.00 -4.70 11.58
C SER A 223 -6.78 -4.90 12.48
N GLY A 224 -6.21 -3.82 13.05
CA GLY A 224 -4.92 -3.85 13.76
C GLY A 224 -3.71 -4.16 12.87
N ARG A 225 -3.87 -4.28 11.55
CA ARG A 225 -2.81 -4.72 10.63
C ARG A 225 -2.12 -3.56 9.93
N ILE A 226 -0.81 -3.65 9.76
CA ILE A 226 -0.02 -2.73 8.92
C ILE A 226 0.43 -3.38 7.60
N GLY A 227 0.39 -4.71 7.53
CA GLY A 227 0.67 -5.47 6.31
C GLY A 227 -0.22 -6.70 6.23
N TYR A 228 -0.23 -7.31 5.06
CA TYR A 228 -0.88 -8.60 4.82
C TYR A 228 0.11 -9.57 4.20
N LYS A 229 -0.02 -10.85 4.49
CA LYS A 229 0.66 -11.90 3.74
C LYS A 229 -0.19 -12.22 2.50
N PRO A 230 0.29 -11.99 1.27
CA PRO A 230 -0.44 -12.37 0.07
C PRO A 230 -0.80 -13.86 0.12
N GLY A 231 -2.06 -14.16 -0.17
CA GLY A 231 -2.65 -15.49 -0.01
C GLY A 231 -2.24 -16.47 -1.10
N PHE A 232 -0.96 -16.84 -1.16
CA PHE A 232 -0.48 -18.14 -1.65
C PHE A 232 0.74 -18.69 -0.86
N GLY A 233 1.23 -17.99 0.17
CA GLY A 233 2.39 -18.47 0.91
C GLY A 233 2.74 -17.76 2.22
N ASP A 234 2.94 -18.53 3.29
CA ASP A 234 3.80 -18.16 4.42
C ASP A 234 5.26 -18.36 3.96
N GLU A 235 6.22 -17.46 4.22
CA GLU A 235 7.56 -17.51 3.61
C GLU A 235 8.36 -18.81 3.87
N ARG A 236 7.97 -19.63 4.86
CA ARG A 236 8.52 -20.98 5.08
C ARG A 236 7.79 -22.10 4.33
N GLU A 237 6.61 -21.83 3.79
CA GLU A 237 5.70 -22.78 3.16
C GLU A 237 5.11 -22.25 1.84
N GLY A 238 5.76 -21.23 1.25
CA GLY A 238 5.18 -20.27 0.30
C GLY A 238 4.69 -20.83 -1.03
N LEU A 239 4.88 -22.12 -1.22
CA LEU A 239 4.58 -22.88 -2.41
C LEU A 239 3.89 -24.20 -2.08
N ARG A 240 3.42 -24.45 -0.85
CA ARG A 240 2.78 -25.75 -0.51
C ARG A 240 1.59 -26.08 -1.41
N LYS A 241 0.83 -25.06 -1.83
CA LYS A 241 -0.28 -25.20 -2.78
C LYS A 241 0.13 -24.98 -4.22
N TRP A 242 1.37 -24.59 -4.49
CA TRP A 242 1.88 -24.36 -5.84
C TRP A 242 1.84 -25.62 -6.70
N PRO A 243 2.29 -26.81 -6.23
CA PRO A 243 2.11 -28.05 -7.00
C PRO A 243 0.64 -28.35 -7.31
N ALA A 244 -0.29 -28.04 -6.40
CA ALA A 244 -1.72 -28.25 -6.65
C ALA A 244 -2.27 -27.26 -7.68
N LEU A 245 -1.85 -26.00 -7.62
CA LEU A 245 -2.19 -24.98 -8.62
C LEU A 245 -1.64 -25.38 -10.00
N LEU A 246 -0.36 -25.72 -10.11
CA LEU A 246 0.26 -26.18 -11.35
C LEU A 246 -0.49 -27.39 -11.92
N ARG A 247 -0.80 -28.40 -11.11
CA ARG A 247 -1.60 -29.56 -11.53
C ARG A 247 -3.00 -29.19 -11.99
N ASN A 248 -3.64 -28.18 -11.37
CA ASN A 248 -4.94 -27.71 -11.80
C ASN A 248 -4.86 -26.92 -13.10
N ILE A 249 -3.80 -26.12 -13.30
CA ILE A 249 -3.55 -25.42 -14.56
C ILE A 249 -3.31 -26.43 -15.69
N GLU A 250 -2.39 -27.38 -15.49
CA GLU A 250 -2.07 -28.44 -16.47
C GLU A 250 -3.30 -29.29 -16.83
N ALA A 251 -4.18 -29.53 -15.86
CA ALA A 251 -5.40 -30.29 -16.07
C ALA A 251 -6.60 -29.44 -16.53
N GLY A 252 -6.42 -28.14 -16.82
CA GLY A 252 -7.49 -27.25 -17.27
C GLY A 252 -8.57 -26.94 -16.22
N ARG A 253 -8.32 -27.21 -14.93
CA ARG A 253 -9.24 -26.98 -13.79
C ARG A 253 -9.00 -25.64 -13.09
N CYS A 254 -8.58 -24.63 -13.83
CA CYS A 254 -8.31 -23.29 -13.32
C CYS A 254 -9.00 -22.26 -14.21
N THR A 255 -9.63 -21.26 -13.59
CA THR A 255 -10.22 -20.12 -14.29
C THR A 255 -9.54 -18.86 -13.77
N PRO A 256 -8.69 -18.20 -14.56
CA PRO A 256 -8.06 -16.95 -14.16
C PRO A 256 -9.12 -15.84 -14.10
N ILE A 257 -9.10 -15.06 -13.02
CA ILE A 257 -9.91 -13.85 -12.86
C ILE A 257 -8.96 -12.66 -12.81
N VAL A 258 -8.96 -11.84 -13.86
CA VAL A 258 -8.00 -10.76 -14.07
C VAL A 258 -8.67 -9.42 -13.77
N GLY A 259 -8.27 -8.81 -12.65
CA GLY A 259 -8.74 -7.50 -12.21
C GLY A 259 -8.14 -6.33 -13.00
N PRO A 260 -8.60 -5.09 -12.74
CA PRO A 260 -8.13 -3.89 -13.45
C PRO A 260 -6.68 -3.51 -13.09
N GLY A 261 -6.15 -4.07 -11.99
CA GLY A 261 -4.75 -3.95 -11.59
C GLY A 261 -3.76 -4.38 -12.67
N ALA A 262 -4.16 -5.33 -13.53
CA ALA A 262 -3.31 -5.88 -14.59
C ALA A 262 -2.97 -4.87 -15.69
N SER A 263 -3.74 -3.78 -15.82
CA SER A 263 -3.52 -2.73 -16.84
C SER A 263 -3.10 -1.38 -16.24
N GLU A 264 -2.76 -1.29 -14.95
CA GLU A 264 -2.40 -0.01 -14.30
C GLU A 264 -1.10 0.60 -14.87
N TRP A 265 -0.21 -0.24 -15.41
CA TRP A 265 0.97 0.22 -16.14
C TRP A 265 0.61 1.05 -17.39
N LEU A 266 -0.55 0.79 -18.00
CA LEU A 266 -1.05 1.47 -19.18
C LEU A 266 -1.99 2.64 -18.83
N LEU A 267 -2.99 2.38 -17.98
CA LEU A 267 -4.12 3.28 -17.72
C LEU A 267 -4.00 4.06 -16.40
N GLY A 268 -2.92 3.83 -15.65
CA GLY A 268 -2.83 4.28 -14.27
C GLY A 268 -3.80 3.52 -13.36
N SER A 269 -3.71 3.81 -12.07
CA SER A 269 -4.64 3.21 -11.10
C SER A 269 -5.97 3.95 -11.12
N ARG A 270 -7.06 3.24 -10.77
CA ARG A 270 -8.37 3.88 -10.55
C ARG A 270 -8.34 5.01 -9.53
N ARG A 271 -7.35 5.00 -8.62
CA ARG A 271 -7.14 6.02 -7.60
C ARG A 271 -6.59 7.31 -8.19
N GLU A 272 -5.64 7.20 -9.13
CA GLU A 272 -5.08 8.35 -9.85
C GLU A 272 -6.15 9.00 -10.71
N ILE A 273 -7.01 8.21 -11.35
CA ILE A 273 -8.18 8.74 -12.09
C ILE A 273 -9.11 9.49 -11.12
N ALA A 274 -9.52 8.85 -10.04
CA ALA A 274 -10.40 9.46 -9.05
C ALA A 274 -9.82 10.76 -8.47
N ALA A 275 -8.53 10.77 -8.09
CA ALA A 275 -7.89 11.90 -7.46
C ALA A 275 -7.80 13.11 -8.41
N ARG A 276 -7.54 12.86 -9.71
CA ARG A 276 -7.57 13.90 -10.74
C ARG A 276 -8.98 14.46 -10.91
N TRP A 277 -9.98 13.61 -11.08
CA TRP A 277 -11.37 14.06 -11.18
C TRP A 277 -11.82 14.83 -9.94
N ALA A 278 -11.42 14.40 -8.75
CA ALA A 278 -11.74 15.11 -7.51
C ALA A 278 -11.14 16.52 -7.49
N ALA A 279 -9.90 16.67 -7.96
CA ALA A 279 -9.22 17.96 -8.05
C ALA A 279 -9.84 18.85 -9.14
N ASP A 280 -10.06 18.30 -10.34
CA ASP A 280 -10.51 19.06 -11.52
C ASP A 280 -11.97 19.53 -11.39
N PHE A 281 -12.83 18.71 -10.78
CA PHE A 281 -14.27 18.99 -10.62
C PHE A 281 -14.66 19.42 -9.20
N GLY A 282 -13.67 19.68 -8.33
CA GLY A 282 -13.89 20.21 -6.99
C GLY A 282 -14.77 19.31 -6.11
N TYR A 283 -14.48 18.00 -6.08
CA TYR A 283 -15.25 17.03 -5.28
C TYR A 283 -15.34 17.48 -3.81
N PRO A 284 -16.55 17.75 -3.28
CA PRO A 284 -16.74 18.51 -2.04
C PRO A 284 -16.69 17.64 -0.77
N MET A 285 -16.52 16.32 -0.90
CA MET A 285 -16.53 15.40 0.22
C MET A 285 -15.12 15.17 0.76
N ASP A 286 -15.04 14.36 1.82
CA ASP A 286 -13.80 14.06 2.54
C ASP A 286 -12.64 13.65 1.61
N PRO A 287 -11.38 14.10 1.86
CA PRO A 287 -10.21 13.79 1.05
C PRO A 287 -9.98 12.30 0.75
N ASN A 288 -10.56 11.39 1.54
CA ASN A 288 -10.54 9.95 1.26
C ASN A 288 -11.38 9.54 0.06
N GLY A 289 -12.51 10.19 -0.13
CA GLY A 289 -13.42 9.94 -1.23
C GLY A 289 -12.77 10.31 -2.55
N ASN A 290 -11.80 11.21 -2.53
CA ASN A 290 -11.05 11.66 -3.71
C ASN A 290 -10.33 10.51 -4.42
N GLU A 291 -9.98 9.42 -3.73
CA GLU A 291 -9.36 8.24 -4.36
C GLU A 291 -10.35 7.10 -4.67
N SER A 292 -11.64 7.30 -4.38
CA SER A 292 -12.71 6.34 -4.62
C SER A 292 -13.42 6.67 -5.92
N LEU A 293 -12.95 6.06 -7.01
CA LEU A 293 -13.52 6.29 -8.35
C LEU A 293 -15.06 6.17 -8.39
N PRO A 294 -15.71 5.17 -7.75
CA PRO A 294 -17.17 5.11 -7.74
C PRO A 294 -17.84 6.31 -7.07
N GLN A 295 -17.25 6.86 -6.00
CA GLN A 295 -17.82 8.01 -5.29
C GLN A 295 -17.62 9.30 -6.08
N VAL A 296 -16.43 9.50 -6.65
CA VAL A 296 -16.13 10.67 -7.48
C VAL A 296 -16.96 10.63 -8.77
N ALA A 297 -17.04 9.48 -9.44
CA ALA A 297 -17.87 9.29 -10.63
C ALA A 297 -19.36 9.54 -10.32
N GLN A 298 -19.88 9.05 -9.18
CA GLN A 298 -21.25 9.33 -8.77
C GLN A 298 -21.49 10.82 -8.53
N TYR A 299 -20.53 11.54 -7.96
CA TYR A 299 -20.61 12.99 -7.82
C TYR A 299 -20.64 13.69 -9.18
N LEU A 300 -19.71 13.38 -10.09
CA LEU A 300 -19.70 13.94 -11.45
C LEU A 300 -21.03 13.66 -12.17
N ALA A 301 -21.58 12.46 -12.05
CA ALA A 301 -22.83 12.08 -12.69
C ALA A 301 -24.05 12.86 -12.14
N VAL A 302 -24.01 13.29 -10.88
CA VAL A 302 -25.09 14.06 -10.23
C VAL A 302 -24.91 15.56 -10.43
N ASP A 303 -23.67 16.05 -10.35
CA ASP A 303 -23.32 17.47 -10.45
C ASP A 303 -23.34 17.97 -11.92
N GLN A 304 -22.87 17.14 -12.85
CA GLN A 304 -22.81 17.47 -14.27
C GLN A 304 -23.89 16.71 -15.05
N ASP A 305 -23.62 15.45 -15.43
CA ASP A 305 -24.54 14.53 -16.08
C ASP A 305 -23.87 13.14 -16.22
N VAL A 306 -24.66 12.07 -16.39
CA VAL A 306 -24.15 10.71 -16.58
C VAL A 306 -23.31 10.58 -17.85
N MET A 307 -23.71 11.22 -18.96
CA MET A 307 -22.96 11.18 -20.22
C MET A 307 -21.66 11.95 -20.10
N PHE A 308 -21.67 13.10 -19.42
CA PHE A 308 -20.45 13.86 -19.13
C PHE A 308 -19.41 13.00 -18.40
N MET A 309 -19.84 12.25 -17.37
CA MET A 309 -18.96 11.34 -16.62
C MET A 309 -18.38 10.23 -17.49
N ARG A 310 -19.19 9.66 -18.41
CA ARG A 310 -18.73 8.64 -19.37
C ARG A 310 -17.69 9.22 -20.35
N ASP A 311 -17.98 10.37 -20.94
CA ASP A 311 -17.07 11.06 -21.87
C ASP A 311 -15.75 11.45 -21.19
N GLU A 312 -15.80 11.82 -19.90
CA GLU A 312 -14.60 12.13 -19.12
C GLU A 312 -13.74 10.87 -18.90
N LEU A 313 -14.34 9.68 -18.73
CA LEU A 313 -13.59 8.44 -18.61
C LEU A 313 -12.83 8.11 -19.90
N ASP A 314 -13.48 8.28 -21.04
CA ASP A 314 -12.84 8.10 -22.34
C ASP A 314 -11.69 9.10 -22.53
N ARG A 315 -11.93 10.38 -22.21
CA ARG A 315 -10.88 11.41 -22.25
C ARG A 315 -9.71 11.07 -21.34
N GLN A 316 -9.97 10.54 -20.15
CA GLN A 316 -8.95 10.14 -19.20
C GLN A 316 -8.11 8.97 -19.72
N ILE A 317 -8.76 7.95 -20.32
CA ILE A 317 -8.08 6.79 -20.92
C ILE A 317 -7.19 7.24 -22.07
N ILE A 318 -7.74 8.03 -23.00
CA ILE A 318 -6.99 8.60 -24.13
C ILE A 318 -5.81 9.43 -23.61
N GLY A 319 -6.07 10.32 -22.66
CA GLY A 319 -5.06 11.19 -22.06
C GLY A 319 -3.93 10.43 -21.41
N GLU A 320 -4.22 9.33 -20.70
CA GLU A 320 -3.20 8.53 -20.03
C GLU A 320 -2.35 7.74 -21.04
N VAL A 321 -2.98 7.15 -22.06
CA VAL A 321 -2.28 6.46 -23.15
C VAL A 321 -1.36 7.43 -23.90
N VAL A 322 -1.86 8.61 -24.28
CA VAL A 322 -1.06 9.64 -24.95
C VAL A 322 0.06 10.15 -24.05
N ARG A 323 -0.20 10.38 -22.76
CA ARG A 323 0.81 10.86 -21.80
C ARG A 323 1.96 9.85 -21.63
N ARG A 324 1.66 8.55 -21.62
CA ARG A 324 2.66 7.50 -21.40
C ARG A 324 3.33 7.00 -22.67
N TYR A 325 2.60 6.96 -23.78
CA TYR A 325 3.02 6.27 -25.01
C TYR A 325 2.92 7.13 -26.28
N GLY A 326 2.45 8.37 -26.18
CA GLY A 326 2.17 9.24 -27.33
C GLY A 326 3.34 9.47 -28.28
N GLU A 327 4.57 9.51 -27.76
CA GLU A 327 5.78 9.66 -28.59
C GLU A 327 6.03 8.49 -29.53
N TRP A 328 5.56 7.29 -29.18
CA TRP A 328 5.73 6.07 -29.95
C TRP A 328 4.48 5.66 -30.75
N LEU A 329 3.35 6.32 -30.50
CA LEU A 329 2.11 6.02 -31.21
C LEU A 329 2.12 6.61 -32.63
N PRO A 330 1.68 5.85 -33.65
CA PRO A 330 1.51 6.37 -35.00
C PRO A 330 0.60 7.62 -35.03
N PRO A 331 0.97 8.69 -35.76
CA PRO A 331 0.13 9.89 -35.89
C PRO A 331 -1.29 9.63 -36.40
N ALA A 332 -1.48 8.54 -37.17
CA ALA A 332 -2.78 8.13 -37.68
C ALA A 332 -3.80 7.76 -36.59
N LEU A 333 -3.34 7.46 -35.37
CA LEU A 333 -4.21 7.10 -34.24
C LEU A 333 -4.69 8.30 -33.41
N ALA A 334 -4.40 9.52 -33.83
CA ALA A 334 -4.80 10.72 -33.09
C ALA A 334 -6.33 10.86 -32.90
N ALA A 335 -7.12 10.21 -33.77
CA ALA A 335 -8.59 10.18 -33.70
C ALA A 335 -9.15 8.76 -33.48
N ALA A 336 -8.32 7.81 -33.04
CA ALA A 336 -8.77 6.44 -32.78
C ALA A 336 -9.62 6.39 -31.49
N SER A 337 -10.47 5.38 -31.40
CA SER A 337 -11.25 5.09 -30.18
C SER A 337 -10.34 4.74 -28.99
N PRO A 338 -10.85 4.82 -27.75
CA PRO A 338 -10.11 4.39 -26.56
C PRO A 338 -9.58 2.97 -26.66
N ASP A 339 -10.36 2.01 -27.19
CA ASP A 339 -9.92 0.62 -27.35
C ASP A 339 -8.80 0.46 -28.38
N GLU A 340 -8.88 1.16 -29.52
CA GLU A 340 -7.83 1.15 -30.55
C GLU A 340 -6.53 1.72 -30.01
N LEU A 341 -6.58 2.82 -29.27
CA LEU A 341 -5.41 3.43 -28.63
C LEU A 341 -4.79 2.51 -27.57
N VAL A 342 -5.62 1.89 -26.71
CA VAL A 342 -5.17 0.93 -25.70
C VAL A 342 -4.49 -0.28 -26.36
N SER A 343 -5.09 -0.83 -27.41
CA SER A 343 -4.52 -1.97 -28.14
C SER A 343 -3.22 -1.59 -28.87
N ALA A 344 -3.16 -0.42 -29.49
CA ALA A 344 -1.95 0.05 -30.16
C ALA A 344 -0.81 0.31 -29.18
N ALA A 345 -1.10 0.94 -28.04
CA ALA A 345 -0.10 1.18 -27.00
C ALA A 345 0.43 -0.13 -26.41
N ALA A 346 -0.44 -1.13 -26.22
CA ALA A 346 -0.04 -2.45 -25.75
C ALA A 346 0.88 -3.21 -26.73
N ALA A 347 0.75 -2.96 -28.04
CA ALA A 347 1.59 -3.56 -29.07
C ALA A 347 2.99 -2.93 -29.20
N LEU A 348 3.24 -1.80 -28.53
CA LEU A 348 4.55 -1.14 -28.54
C LEU A 348 5.61 -1.96 -27.80
N ALA A 349 6.86 -1.88 -28.25
CA ALA A 349 8.00 -2.52 -27.56
C ALA A 349 8.15 -2.02 -26.11
N GLN A 350 7.82 -0.76 -25.85
CA GLN A 350 7.86 -0.13 -24.52
C GLN A 350 6.87 -0.77 -23.54
N SER A 351 5.83 -1.43 -24.04
CA SER A 351 4.78 -2.07 -23.23
C SER A 351 5.06 -3.53 -22.90
N GLN A 352 6.17 -4.11 -23.41
CA GLN A 352 6.47 -5.53 -23.28
C GLN A 352 6.50 -6.01 -21.82
N ALA A 353 7.11 -5.23 -20.93
CA ALA A 353 7.18 -5.57 -19.51
C ALA A 353 5.79 -5.59 -18.85
N GLY A 354 4.93 -4.63 -19.20
CA GLY A 354 3.55 -4.56 -18.71
C GLY A 354 2.68 -5.69 -19.26
N MET A 355 2.84 -6.01 -20.56
CA MET A 355 2.10 -7.08 -21.22
C MET A 355 2.50 -8.50 -20.78
N ALA A 356 3.64 -8.66 -20.11
CA ALA A 356 4.14 -9.95 -19.65
C ALA A 356 3.11 -10.74 -18.82
N ILE A 357 2.27 -10.07 -18.01
CA ILE A 357 1.19 -10.72 -17.26
C ILE A 357 0.15 -11.36 -18.19
N PHE A 358 -0.29 -10.64 -19.22
CA PHE A 358 -1.27 -11.12 -20.18
C PHE A 358 -0.70 -12.24 -21.05
N HIS A 359 0.55 -12.10 -21.52
CA HIS A 359 1.23 -13.17 -22.27
C HIS A 359 1.44 -14.44 -21.43
N THR A 360 1.76 -14.29 -20.15
CA THR A 360 1.89 -15.43 -19.23
C THR A 360 0.57 -16.17 -19.08
N LEU A 361 -0.52 -15.44 -18.84
CA LEU A 361 -1.87 -16.01 -18.75
C LEU A 361 -2.31 -16.66 -20.07
N ALA A 362 -1.98 -16.02 -21.19
CA ALA A 362 -2.34 -16.48 -22.52
C ALA A 362 -1.68 -17.82 -22.88
N ARG A 363 -0.46 -18.08 -22.40
CA ARG A 363 0.26 -19.35 -22.62
C ARG A 363 -0.30 -20.52 -21.83
N LEU A 364 -1.14 -20.28 -20.82
CA LEU A 364 -1.71 -21.36 -20.01
C LEU A 364 -2.69 -22.21 -20.85
N PRO A 365 -2.77 -23.53 -20.63
CA PRO A 365 -3.69 -24.42 -21.33
C PRO A 365 -5.11 -24.34 -20.75
N LEU A 366 -5.65 -23.12 -20.61
CA LEU A 366 -6.92 -22.86 -19.96
C LEU A 366 -7.99 -22.46 -20.99
N PRO A 367 -9.22 -22.99 -20.87
CA PRO A 367 -10.29 -22.72 -21.82
C PRO A 367 -11.12 -21.47 -21.47
N ILE A 368 -11.05 -20.97 -20.24
CA ILE A 368 -11.93 -19.89 -19.76
C ILE A 368 -11.11 -18.88 -18.97
N TYR A 369 -11.30 -17.61 -19.30
CA TYR A 369 -10.73 -16.46 -18.61
C TYR A 369 -11.86 -15.49 -18.27
N VAL A 370 -11.82 -14.92 -17.07
CA VAL A 370 -12.73 -13.84 -16.65
C VAL A 370 -11.91 -12.58 -16.45
N THR A 371 -12.39 -11.45 -16.95
CA THR A 371 -11.72 -10.17 -16.73
C THR A 371 -12.69 -9.04 -16.40
N THR A 372 -12.20 -8.10 -15.61
CA THR A 372 -12.85 -6.81 -15.37
C THR A 372 -12.07 -5.66 -16.01
N ASN A 373 -11.09 -5.96 -16.87
CA ASN A 373 -10.45 -4.95 -17.71
C ASN A 373 -11.37 -4.66 -18.90
N PRO A 374 -11.62 -3.38 -19.22
CA PRO A 374 -12.57 -3.05 -20.29
C PRO A 374 -11.91 -3.17 -21.68
N GLY A 375 -10.59 -3.14 -21.79
CA GLY A 375 -9.88 -3.24 -23.08
C GLY A 375 -9.55 -4.67 -23.53
N ASN A 376 -9.10 -4.79 -24.78
CA ASN A 376 -8.79 -6.06 -25.44
C ASN A 376 -7.44 -6.72 -25.11
N LEU A 377 -6.71 -6.24 -24.08
CA LEU A 377 -5.33 -6.67 -23.77
C LEU A 377 -5.15 -8.19 -23.64
N LEU A 378 -6.03 -8.87 -22.90
CA LEU A 378 -5.95 -10.32 -22.72
C LEU A 378 -6.27 -11.07 -24.01
N SER A 379 -7.29 -10.63 -24.75
CA SER A 379 -7.67 -11.23 -26.04
C SER A 379 -6.58 -11.05 -27.10
N ASN A 380 -5.90 -9.90 -27.12
CA ASN A 380 -4.76 -9.65 -28.00
C ASN A 380 -3.59 -10.58 -27.64
N ALA A 381 -3.23 -10.66 -26.36
CA ALA A 381 -2.19 -11.58 -25.89
C ALA A 381 -2.51 -13.05 -26.20
N LEU A 382 -3.77 -13.48 -26.15
CA LEU A 382 -4.20 -14.83 -26.55
C LEU A 382 -3.96 -15.10 -28.03
N ARG A 383 -4.20 -14.12 -28.92
CA ARG A 383 -3.95 -14.26 -30.36
C ARG A 383 -2.46 -14.28 -30.72
N GLU A 384 -1.63 -13.63 -29.91
CA GLU A 384 -0.18 -13.50 -30.15
C GLU A 384 0.63 -14.73 -29.73
N VAL A 385 0.11 -15.57 -28.83
CA VAL A 385 0.85 -16.74 -28.32
C VAL A 385 0.50 -18.01 -29.08
N GLU A 386 1.53 -18.78 -29.42
CA GLU A 386 1.37 -20.15 -29.92
C GLU A 386 1.24 -21.13 -28.76
N VAL A 387 0.28 -22.05 -28.89
CA VAL A 387 0.10 -23.17 -27.97
C VAL A 387 0.12 -24.50 -28.72
N THR A 388 0.52 -25.55 -28.01
CA THR A 388 0.47 -26.91 -28.53
C THR A 388 -0.86 -27.55 -28.16
N VAL A 389 -1.69 -27.83 -29.18
CA VAL A 389 -2.97 -28.52 -29.04
C VAL A 389 -2.91 -29.77 -29.90
N ASN A 390 -3.04 -30.95 -29.27
CA ASN A 390 -2.96 -32.25 -29.92
C ASN A 390 -1.65 -32.45 -30.74
N GLY A 391 -0.53 -31.95 -30.22
CA GLY A 391 0.79 -32.05 -30.87
C GLY A 391 1.02 -31.06 -32.02
N GLN A 392 0.09 -30.15 -32.29
CA GLN A 392 0.22 -29.11 -33.31
C GLN A 392 0.36 -27.73 -32.67
N HIS A 393 1.28 -26.92 -33.17
CA HIS A 393 1.43 -25.52 -32.80
C HIS A 393 0.43 -24.67 -33.56
N ARG A 394 -0.35 -23.86 -32.84
CA ARG A 394 -1.30 -22.91 -33.41
C ARG A 394 -1.50 -21.73 -32.47
N CYS A 395 -1.83 -20.56 -33.02
CA CYS A 395 -2.31 -19.43 -32.22
C CYS A 395 -3.71 -19.74 -31.65
N LYS A 396 -4.06 -19.11 -30.54
CA LYS A 396 -5.43 -19.22 -30.01
C LYS A 396 -6.37 -18.26 -30.72
N GLU A 397 -7.63 -18.65 -30.80
CA GLU A 397 -8.72 -17.87 -31.35
C GLU A 397 -9.72 -17.53 -30.22
N PRO A 398 -9.42 -16.51 -29.39
CA PRO A 398 -10.27 -16.18 -28.26
C PRO A 398 -11.64 -15.71 -28.73
N VAL A 399 -12.67 -16.25 -28.08
CA VAL A 399 -14.06 -15.81 -28.21
C VAL A 399 -14.35 -14.89 -27.02
N VAL A 400 -14.89 -13.72 -27.30
CA VAL A 400 -15.20 -12.73 -26.27
C VAL A 400 -16.69 -12.80 -25.96
N GLU A 401 -17.03 -12.75 -24.68
CA GLU A 401 -18.40 -12.55 -24.20
C GLU A 401 -18.47 -11.45 -23.15
N VAL A 402 -19.64 -10.84 -23.02
CA VAL A 402 -19.94 -9.81 -22.01
C VAL A 402 -21.09 -10.25 -21.11
N CYS A 403 -21.09 -9.74 -19.88
CA CYS A 403 -22.23 -9.90 -18.98
C CYS A 403 -23.39 -8.99 -19.43
N ARG A 404 -24.48 -9.58 -19.94
CA ARG A 404 -25.70 -8.85 -20.33
C ARG A 404 -26.58 -8.60 -19.11
N TRP A 405 -26.20 -7.62 -18.29
CA TRP A 405 -26.85 -7.34 -17.00
C TRP A 405 -28.09 -6.44 -17.10
N ASN A 406 -28.39 -5.88 -18.28
CA ASN A 406 -29.57 -5.04 -18.53
C ASN A 406 -30.18 -5.30 -19.93
N ASP A 407 -31.37 -4.76 -20.17
CA ASP A 407 -32.15 -4.99 -21.40
C ASP A 407 -31.52 -4.35 -22.65
N SER A 408 -30.75 -3.25 -22.51
CA SER A 408 -30.09 -2.62 -23.66
C SER A 408 -28.96 -3.48 -24.26
N LEU A 409 -28.51 -4.50 -23.52
CA LEU A 409 -27.47 -5.44 -23.97
C LEU A 409 -28.02 -6.73 -24.54
N ALA A 410 -29.34 -6.94 -24.51
CA ALA A 410 -29.97 -8.17 -24.99
C ALA A 410 -29.77 -8.39 -26.50
N THR A 411 -29.53 -7.33 -27.26
CA THR A 411 -29.30 -7.41 -28.72
C THR A 411 -27.85 -7.65 -29.11
N LEU A 412 -26.91 -7.64 -28.15
CA LEU A 412 -25.50 -7.90 -28.45
C LEU A 412 -25.30 -9.37 -28.85
N PRO A 413 -24.65 -9.65 -30.00
CA PRO A 413 -24.41 -11.01 -30.47
C PRO A 413 -23.77 -11.89 -29.39
N SER A 414 -24.23 -13.13 -29.25
CA SER A 414 -23.63 -14.11 -28.35
C SER A 414 -23.16 -15.35 -29.10
N ILE A 415 -21.95 -15.81 -28.81
CA ILE A 415 -21.44 -17.07 -29.38
C ILE A 415 -22.35 -18.25 -29.04
N PHE A 416 -23.01 -18.23 -27.88
CA PHE A 416 -23.88 -19.33 -27.46
C PHE A 416 -25.23 -19.36 -28.20
N GLU A 417 -25.59 -18.25 -28.85
CA GLU A 417 -26.76 -18.16 -29.73
C GLU A 417 -26.39 -18.49 -31.18
N GLU A 418 -25.24 -17.98 -31.65
CA GLU A 418 -24.72 -18.20 -33.00
C GLU A 418 -24.21 -19.63 -33.21
N ASP A 419 -23.52 -20.19 -32.23
CA ASP A 419 -22.94 -21.53 -32.23
C ASP A 419 -23.28 -22.26 -30.92
N ARG A 420 -24.44 -22.94 -30.91
CA ARG A 420 -24.92 -23.69 -29.73
C ARG A 420 -24.01 -24.84 -29.31
N ASP A 421 -23.16 -25.30 -30.24
CA ASP A 421 -22.20 -26.38 -30.01
C ASP A 421 -20.85 -25.86 -29.50
N TYR A 422 -20.65 -24.53 -29.47
CA TYR A 422 -19.46 -23.92 -28.92
C TYR A 422 -19.23 -24.37 -27.47
N ARG A 423 -18.04 -24.93 -27.22
CA ARG A 423 -17.52 -25.22 -25.89
C ARG A 423 -16.14 -24.58 -25.76
N PRO A 424 -15.91 -23.76 -24.72
CA PRO A 424 -14.60 -23.16 -24.50
C PRO A 424 -13.50 -24.22 -24.48
N SER A 425 -12.42 -23.98 -25.22
CA SER A 425 -11.31 -24.90 -25.36
C SER A 425 -9.98 -24.15 -25.31
N VAL A 426 -8.85 -24.87 -25.23
CA VAL A 426 -7.53 -24.22 -25.24
C VAL A 426 -7.28 -23.46 -26.55
N GLU A 427 -7.77 -24.00 -27.66
CA GLU A 427 -7.66 -23.39 -28.99
C GLU A 427 -8.61 -22.21 -29.17
N ARG A 428 -9.87 -22.37 -28.74
CA ARG A 428 -10.91 -21.32 -28.80
C ARG A 428 -11.35 -20.93 -27.38
N PRO A 429 -10.50 -20.26 -26.59
CA PRO A 429 -10.82 -19.96 -25.20
C PRO A 429 -11.89 -18.87 -25.11
N LEU A 430 -12.70 -18.92 -24.06
CA LEU A 430 -13.65 -17.86 -23.75
C LEU A 430 -12.98 -16.79 -22.88
N VAL A 431 -13.10 -15.53 -23.27
CA VAL A 431 -12.74 -14.35 -22.47
C VAL A 431 -14.04 -13.64 -22.08
N PHE A 432 -14.43 -13.76 -20.83
CA PHE A 432 -15.67 -13.19 -20.31
C PHE A 432 -15.39 -11.85 -19.60
N HIS A 433 -15.91 -10.77 -20.16
CA HIS A 433 -15.83 -9.41 -19.60
C HIS A 433 -17.01 -9.17 -18.65
N LEU A 434 -16.71 -9.01 -17.36
CA LEU A 434 -17.74 -8.90 -16.33
C LEU A 434 -18.41 -7.51 -16.27
N PHE A 435 -17.68 -6.45 -16.60
CA PHE A 435 -18.12 -5.05 -16.48
C PHE A 435 -18.04 -4.32 -17.83
N GLY A 436 -18.38 -5.03 -18.91
CA GLY A 436 -18.39 -4.45 -20.25
C GLY A 436 -17.02 -4.28 -20.90
N ARG A 437 -17.02 -3.57 -22.03
CA ARG A 437 -15.86 -3.37 -22.93
C ARG A 437 -15.78 -1.92 -23.43
N LEU A 438 -14.57 -1.47 -23.76
CA LEU A 438 -14.33 -0.13 -24.31
C LEU A 438 -14.91 0.06 -25.71
N ASP A 439 -14.99 -1.01 -26.52
CA ASP A 439 -15.60 -0.98 -27.85
C ASP A 439 -17.12 -1.19 -27.83
N GLU A 440 -17.69 -1.47 -26.65
CA GLU A 440 -19.13 -1.56 -26.40
C GLU A 440 -19.51 -0.74 -25.15
N PRO A 441 -19.47 0.62 -25.19
CA PRO A 441 -19.56 1.46 -23.98
C PRO A 441 -20.86 1.34 -23.17
N GLU A 442 -21.93 0.81 -23.75
CA GLU A 442 -23.19 0.57 -23.05
C GLU A 442 -23.19 -0.73 -22.22
N SER A 443 -22.15 -1.57 -22.34
CA SER A 443 -22.03 -2.90 -21.73
C SER A 443 -21.64 -2.97 -20.26
#